data_AF-A0A5N5UAZ8-F1
#
_entry.id   AF-A0A5N5UAZ8-F1
#
_cell.length_a   1.000
_cell.length_b   1.000
_cell.length_c   1.000
_cell.angle_alpha   90.00
_cell.angle_beta   90.00
_cell.angle_gamma   90.00
#
_symmetry.space_group_name_H-M   'P 1'
#
loop_
_entity.id
_entity.type
_entity.pdbx_description
1 polymer ?
#
loop_
_entity_poly.entity_id
_entity_poly.type
_entity_poly.pdbx_seq_one_letter_code
_entity_poly.pdbx_strand_id
1 'polypeptide(L)'
;MTRSVWLKADDTVGDWETRRERITAGLEAGVDVVLVDAKDVDRVRELGQVTVAAFVGDDVHVMDNDDDDYGEPDIRVVGKGGEGDATVELPSDFSGSADLTTLRRGNADASYVRILDQDYETFAQEAATEADYTVVIGEDWQIIPLENLIARIGDETELVTGVRNAEEARTAFETLELGADAVLLDSGDVGTIRDVVDVRDASEREQLDLEYATVTAVEETGSADRVCVDTGSMFDHDEGMLVGSMSRGLFFVHAETAESPYVASRPFRVNAGAVHAYARTPGGGTKYLAELGSGDEVQIVATDGSTREAIVGRAKIEKRPMFRVEAETENGDRIETLLQNAETIKVATEEGRTAVTELEAGDEILIYYEDTARHFGEEVDESIIEK
;
A
#
# COMPACT_ATOMS: atom_id res chain seq x y z
N MET A 1 -9.46 0.82 -7.83
CA MET A 1 -9.88 1.49 -6.57
C MET A 1 -8.83 1.16 -5.54
N THR A 2 -8.54 2.07 -4.61
CA THR A 2 -7.55 1.85 -3.55
C THR A 2 -8.15 0.95 -2.47
N ARG A 3 -7.41 -0.08 -2.05
CA ARG A 3 -7.86 -1.02 -1.01
C ARG A 3 -7.87 -0.31 0.34
N SER A 4 -8.82 -0.64 1.23
CA SER A 4 -8.90 0.02 2.54
C SER A 4 -8.87 -0.94 3.73
N VAL A 5 -8.39 -0.45 4.87
CA VAL A 5 -8.38 -1.14 6.17
C VAL A 5 -9.29 -0.42 7.14
N TRP A 6 -10.32 -1.11 7.58
CA TRP A 6 -11.24 -0.70 8.63
C TRP A 6 -10.84 -1.37 9.94
N LEU A 7 -10.96 -0.66 11.06
CA LEU A 7 -10.68 -1.18 12.39
C LEU A 7 -11.95 -1.26 13.23
N LYS A 8 -12.31 -2.46 13.70
CA LYS A 8 -13.46 -2.68 14.56
C LYS A 8 -13.16 -2.26 16.01
N ALA A 9 -13.92 -1.31 16.54
CA ALA A 9 -13.77 -0.75 17.88
C ALA A 9 -15.12 -0.41 18.55
N ASP A 10 -16.13 -1.24 18.31
CA ASP A 10 -17.45 -1.17 18.94
C ASP A 10 -17.45 -1.78 20.37
N ASP A 11 -18.56 -1.69 21.10
CA ASP A 11 -18.65 -2.15 22.49
C ASP A 11 -18.45 -3.65 22.73
N THR A 12 -18.49 -4.48 21.67
CA THR A 12 -18.12 -5.90 21.77
C THR A 12 -16.62 -6.11 22.06
N VAL A 13 -15.79 -5.11 21.79
CA VAL A 13 -14.34 -5.14 22.00
C VAL A 13 -13.97 -4.99 23.48
N GLY A 14 -14.74 -4.23 24.24
CA GLY A 14 -14.45 -3.94 25.64
C GLY A 14 -14.89 -2.55 26.07
N ASP A 15 -14.38 -2.11 27.21
CA ASP A 15 -14.63 -0.77 27.71
C ASP A 15 -13.98 0.32 26.85
N TRP A 16 -14.27 1.59 27.18
CA TRP A 16 -13.71 2.71 26.44
C TRP A 16 -12.18 2.77 26.48
N GLU A 17 -11.53 2.34 27.57
CA GLU A 17 -10.07 2.37 27.67
C GLU A 17 -9.45 1.39 26.67
N THR A 18 -9.97 0.16 26.64
CA THR A 18 -9.57 -0.88 25.67
C THR A 18 -9.77 -0.42 24.22
N ARG A 19 -10.93 0.19 23.93
CA ARG A 19 -11.26 0.68 22.58
C ARG A 19 -10.39 1.87 22.20
N ARG A 20 -10.13 2.80 23.12
CA ARG A 20 -9.23 3.94 22.91
C ARG A 20 -7.81 3.50 22.57
N GLU A 21 -7.26 2.52 23.29
CA GLU A 21 -5.93 1.98 23.01
C GLU A 21 -5.88 1.35 21.61
N ARG A 22 -6.88 0.53 21.26
CA ARG A 22 -7.02 -0.07 19.93
C ARG A 22 -7.09 1.00 18.82
N ILE A 23 -7.94 2.01 18.98
CA ILE A 23 -8.11 3.09 18.00
C ILE A 23 -6.81 3.89 17.85
N THR A 24 -6.15 4.21 18.96
CA THR A 24 -4.86 4.93 18.92
C THR A 24 -3.81 4.14 18.14
N ALA A 25 -3.71 2.83 18.38
CA ALA A 25 -2.83 1.95 17.61
C ALA A 25 -3.19 1.92 16.11
N GLY A 26 -4.49 1.90 15.78
CA GLY A 26 -4.97 2.01 14.41
C GLY A 26 -4.56 3.31 13.72
N LEU A 27 -4.77 4.45 14.39
CA LEU A 27 -4.38 5.77 13.89
C LEU A 27 -2.87 5.87 13.65
N GLU A 28 -2.07 5.33 14.57
CA GLU A 28 -0.61 5.29 14.43
C GLU A 28 -0.13 4.36 13.31
N ALA A 29 -0.89 3.29 13.03
CA ALA A 29 -0.59 2.36 11.95
C ALA A 29 -1.06 2.89 10.57
N GLY A 30 -2.08 3.74 10.52
CA GLY A 30 -2.62 4.28 9.27
C GLY A 30 -3.80 3.48 8.71
N VAL A 31 -4.72 3.06 9.59
CA VAL A 31 -6.04 2.55 9.17
C VAL A 31 -6.89 3.68 8.57
N ASP A 32 -7.76 3.35 7.61
CA ASP A 32 -8.55 4.36 6.87
C ASP A 32 -9.85 4.70 7.57
N VAL A 33 -10.50 3.68 8.17
CA VAL A 33 -11.82 3.79 8.79
C VAL A 33 -11.81 3.13 10.17
N VAL A 34 -12.51 3.73 11.13
CA VAL A 34 -12.77 3.10 12.43
C VAL A 34 -14.26 2.87 12.59
N LEU A 35 -14.66 1.63 12.83
CA LEU A 35 -16.06 1.23 13.07
C LEU A 35 -16.37 1.18 14.57
N VAL A 36 -17.26 2.06 15.04
CA VAL A 36 -17.65 2.20 16.46
C VAL A 36 -19.17 2.18 16.66
N ASP A 37 -19.62 2.30 17.91
CA ASP A 37 -21.01 2.62 18.21
C ASP A 37 -21.24 4.13 18.07
N ALA A 38 -22.46 4.55 17.70
CA ALA A 38 -22.82 5.98 17.56
C ALA A 38 -22.40 6.83 18.77
N LYS A 39 -22.52 6.29 20.00
CA LYS A 39 -22.18 6.98 21.25
C LYS A 39 -20.71 7.41 21.39
N ASP A 40 -19.82 6.85 20.58
CA ASP A 40 -18.38 7.06 20.69
C ASP A 40 -17.80 7.92 19.56
N VAL A 41 -18.62 8.36 18.58
CA VAL A 41 -18.17 9.12 17.39
C VAL A 41 -17.34 10.36 17.77
N ASP A 42 -17.86 11.23 18.64
CA ASP A 42 -17.13 12.45 19.04
C ASP A 42 -15.82 12.14 19.74
N ARG A 43 -15.81 11.09 20.57
CA ARG A 43 -14.62 10.69 21.30
C ARG A 43 -13.52 10.16 20.38
N VAL A 44 -13.89 9.49 19.28
CA VAL A 44 -12.92 9.06 18.26
C VAL A 44 -12.32 10.27 17.55
N ARG A 45 -13.15 11.26 17.20
CA ARG A 45 -12.70 12.51 16.56
C ARG A 45 -11.74 13.32 17.43
N GLU A 46 -11.81 13.19 18.76
CA GLU A 46 -10.83 13.78 19.68
C GLU A 46 -9.46 13.10 19.65
N LEU A 47 -9.36 11.85 19.18
CA LEU A 47 -8.10 11.08 19.14
C LEU A 47 -7.26 11.40 17.90
N GLY A 48 -7.89 11.73 16.77
CA GLY A 48 -7.19 12.03 15.53
C GLY A 48 -8.12 12.20 14.33
N GLN A 49 -7.53 12.51 13.17
CA GLN A 49 -8.26 12.56 11.90
C GLN A 49 -8.34 11.14 11.32
N VAL A 50 -9.55 10.62 11.19
CA VAL A 50 -9.86 9.35 10.55
C VAL A 50 -11.33 9.35 10.15
N THR A 51 -11.69 8.57 9.13
CA THR A 51 -13.08 8.34 8.78
C THR A 51 -13.74 7.49 9.87
N VAL A 52 -14.86 7.96 10.42
CA VAL A 52 -15.58 7.27 11.48
C VAL A 52 -16.85 6.63 10.90
N ALA A 53 -16.85 5.30 10.83
CA ALA A 53 -18.05 4.53 10.60
C ALA A 53 -18.73 4.21 11.94
N ALA A 54 -20.05 4.33 12.03
CA ALA A 54 -20.75 4.03 13.27
C ALA A 54 -22.04 3.25 13.07
N PHE A 55 -22.28 2.28 13.96
CA PHE A 55 -23.54 1.57 14.03
C PHE A 55 -24.67 2.52 14.42
N VAL A 56 -25.67 2.65 13.55
CA VAL A 56 -26.91 3.41 13.78
C VAL A 56 -28.05 2.42 14.04
N GLY A 57 -28.79 2.63 15.13
CA GLY A 57 -29.94 1.79 15.47
C GLY A 57 -31.20 2.18 14.69
N ASP A 58 -32.19 1.30 14.67
CA ASP A 58 -33.50 1.49 14.02
C ASP A 58 -34.44 2.46 14.80
N ASP A 59 -33.97 3.08 15.87
CA ASP A 59 -34.70 4.11 16.63
C ASP A 59 -34.79 5.47 15.88
N VAL A 60 -34.81 5.43 14.54
CA VAL A 60 -35.12 6.59 13.68
C VAL A 60 -36.58 7.06 13.85
N HIS A 61 -37.40 6.31 14.62
CA HIS A 61 -38.73 6.72 15.06
C HIS A 61 -38.79 7.34 16.46
N VAL A 62 -37.67 7.79 17.02
CA VAL A 62 -37.65 8.73 18.15
C VAL A 62 -37.10 10.07 17.68
N MET A 63 -37.83 10.74 16.79
CA MET A 63 -37.63 12.19 16.54
C MET A 63 -38.11 13.07 17.73
N ASP A 64 -38.30 12.50 18.92
CA ASP A 64 -38.85 13.16 20.11
C ASP A 64 -38.17 12.69 21.42
N ASN A 65 -36.84 12.47 21.42
CA ASN A 65 -36.05 12.54 22.65
C ASN A 65 -34.77 13.32 22.36
N ASP A 66 -34.68 14.52 22.95
CA ASP A 66 -33.55 15.44 22.95
C ASP A 66 -32.27 14.89 23.66
N ASP A 67 -31.94 13.60 23.59
CA ASP A 67 -30.98 12.98 24.54
C ASP A 67 -29.94 11.99 23.98
N ASP A 68 -29.66 11.96 22.68
CA ASP A 68 -28.44 11.30 22.16
C ASP A 68 -27.56 12.34 21.42
N ASP A 69 -26.87 13.17 22.22
CA ASP A 69 -25.89 14.20 21.81
C ASP A 69 -24.59 13.53 21.36
N TYR A 70 -24.66 12.79 20.26
CA TYR A 70 -23.50 12.15 19.63
C TYR A 70 -23.29 12.69 18.22
N GLY A 71 -22.02 12.92 17.88
CA GLY A 71 -21.64 13.44 16.57
C GLY A 71 -22.12 12.59 15.41
N GLU A 72 -22.43 13.26 14.30
CA GLU A 72 -22.81 12.61 13.05
C GLU A 72 -21.59 11.87 12.45
N PRO A 73 -21.66 10.54 12.25
CA PRO A 73 -20.56 9.76 11.69
C PRO A 73 -20.38 10.05 10.20
N ASP A 74 -19.22 9.68 9.65
CA ASP A 74 -18.93 9.83 8.22
C ASP A 74 -19.58 8.72 7.39
N ILE A 75 -19.73 7.52 7.99
CA ILE A 75 -20.43 6.36 7.40
C ILE A 75 -21.42 5.80 8.43
N ARG A 76 -22.71 5.73 8.09
CA ARG A 76 -23.75 5.17 8.95
C ARG A 76 -23.95 3.69 8.62
N VAL A 77 -23.75 2.82 9.60
CA VAL A 77 -23.79 1.36 9.41
C VAL A 77 -25.03 0.77 10.09
N VAL A 78 -25.84 0.02 9.37
CA VAL A 78 -27.01 -0.71 9.92
C VAL A 78 -26.73 -2.21 10.00
N GLY A 79 -27.40 -2.93 10.91
CA GLY A 79 -27.35 -4.39 11.03
C GLY A 79 -26.92 -4.91 12.40
N LYS A 80 -26.20 -4.10 13.19
CA LYS A 80 -25.89 -4.43 14.59
C LYS A 80 -27.13 -4.26 15.48
N GLY A 81 -27.44 -5.28 16.28
CA GLY A 81 -28.68 -5.34 17.07
C GLY A 81 -29.93 -5.60 16.23
N GLY A 82 -29.77 -5.87 14.93
CA GLY A 82 -30.82 -6.00 13.94
C GLY A 82 -30.85 -7.38 13.30
N GLU A 83 -31.26 -7.42 12.03
CA GLU A 83 -31.38 -8.66 11.26
C GLU A 83 -30.01 -9.10 10.76
N GLY A 84 -29.15 -8.15 10.35
CA GLY A 84 -27.82 -8.41 9.82
C GLY A 84 -26.89 -9.17 10.77
N ASP A 85 -26.97 -8.96 12.08
CA ASP A 85 -26.13 -9.66 13.07
C ASP A 85 -26.83 -10.85 13.78
N ALA A 86 -28.05 -11.18 13.33
CA ALA A 86 -28.94 -12.22 13.87
C ALA A 86 -29.51 -11.94 15.28
N THR A 87 -29.52 -10.70 15.74
CA THR A 87 -30.24 -10.32 16.97
C THR A 87 -31.76 -10.37 16.76
N VAL A 88 -32.22 -10.07 15.55
CA VAL A 88 -33.60 -10.17 15.06
C VAL A 88 -33.65 -11.23 13.95
N GLU A 89 -34.73 -12.02 13.88
CA GLU A 89 -34.88 -13.03 12.82
C GLU A 89 -35.11 -12.39 11.44
N LEU A 90 -34.45 -12.92 10.41
CA LEU A 90 -34.63 -12.49 9.02
C LEU A 90 -36.08 -12.73 8.55
N PRO A 91 -36.73 -11.73 7.92
CA PRO A 91 -38.04 -11.93 7.31
C PRO A 91 -37.93 -12.79 6.04
N SER A 92 -38.91 -13.67 5.82
CA SER A 92 -38.87 -14.69 4.75
C SER A 92 -38.79 -14.16 3.31
N ASP A 93 -39.11 -12.89 3.08
CA ASP A 93 -39.09 -12.26 1.76
C ASP A 93 -38.31 -10.93 1.74
N PHE A 94 -37.60 -10.62 2.83
CA PHE A 94 -36.84 -9.37 3.05
C PHE A 94 -37.64 -8.06 2.90
N SER A 95 -38.91 -8.10 2.50
CA SER A 95 -39.74 -6.91 2.26
C SER A 95 -40.10 -6.19 3.55
N GLY A 96 -40.14 -6.94 4.66
CA GLY A 96 -40.33 -6.45 6.01
C GLY A 96 -39.03 -6.15 6.77
N SER A 97 -37.87 -6.23 6.10
CA SER A 97 -36.58 -6.00 6.76
C SER A 97 -36.45 -4.55 7.22
N ALA A 98 -36.15 -4.38 8.50
CA ALA A 98 -35.82 -3.09 9.08
C ALA A 98 -34.53 -2.52 8.50
N ASP A 99 -33.48 -3.35 8.43
CA ASP A 99 -32.15 -2.93 7.97
C ASP A 99 -32.21 -2.48 6.50
N LEU A 100 -32.84 -3.27 5.61
CA LEU A 100 -33.02 -2.89 4.20
C LEU A 100 -33.92 -1.66 4.03
N THR A 101 -34.93 -1.50 4.89
CA THR A 101 -35.78 -0.30 4.87
C THR A 101 -34.97 0.95 5.23
N THR A 102 -34.04 0.84 6.17
CA THR A 102 -33.14 1.93 6.57
C THR A 102 -32.19 2.31 5.45
N LEU A 103 -31.60 1.33 4.75
CA LEU A 103 -30.76 1.57 3.56
C LEU A 103 -31.56 2.23 2.42
N ARG A 104 -32.71 1.67 2.04
CA ARG A 104 -33.58 2.22 0.97
C ARG A 104 -34.06 3.65 1.22
N ARG A 105 -34.14 4.07 2.48
CA ARG A 105 -34.52 5.43 2.89
C ARG A 105 -33.34 6.41 2.88
N GLY A 106 -32.11 5.95 2.68
CA GLY A 106 -30.88 6.74 2.77
C GLY A 106 -30.51 7.13 4.21
N ASN A 107 -31.01 6.37 5.19
CA ASN A 107 -30.73 6.59 6.61
C ASN A 107 -29.46 5.86 7.09
N ALA A 108 -28.93 4.95 6.27
CA ALA A 108 -27.64 4.31 6.43
C ALA A 108 -26.92 4.25 5.08
N ASP A 109 -25.59 4.26 5.12
CA ASP A 109 -24.71 4.21 3.96
C ASP A 109 -24.10 2.82 3.79
N ALA A 110 -24.02 2.04 4.88
CA ALA A 110 -23.39 0.74 4.92
C ALA A 110 -24.27 -0.32 5.60
N SER A 111 -24.16 -1.57 5.17
CA SER A 111 -24.75 -2.74 5.83
C SER A 111 -23.70 -3.55 6.58
N TYR A 112 -24.09 -4.17 7.70
CA TYR A 112 -23.28 -5.11 8.47
C TYR A 112 -24.01 -6.44 8.59
N VAL A 113 -23.44 -7.49 7.99
CA VAL A 113 -24.06 -8.81 7.91
C VAL A 113 -23.11 -9.90 8.38
N ARG A 114 -23.54 -10.67 9.37
CA ARG A 114 -22.87 -11.91 9.78
C ARG A 114 -23.36 -13.04 8.90
N ILE A 115 -22.45 -13.68 8.18
CA ILE A 115 -22.81 -14.77 7.26
C ILE A 115 -22.88 -16.08 8.06
N LEU A 116 -24.09 -16.44 8.48
CA LEU A 116 -24.36 -17.65 9.26
C LEU A 116 -24.78 -18.84 8.38
N ASP A 117 -25.53 -18.54 7.31
CA ASP A 117 -26.04 -19.51 6.34
C ASP A 117 -26.37 -18.83 5.00
N GLN A 118 -26.98 -19.58 4.09
CA GLN A 118 -27.33 -19.12 2.74
C GLN A 118 -28.38 -18.00 2.72
N ASP A 119 -29.24 -17.88 3.74
CA ASP A 119 -30.22 -16.81 3.81
C ASP A 119 -29.51 -15.48 4.12
N TYR A 120 -28.48 -15.49 4.98
CA TYR A 120 -27.64 -14.33 5.24
C TYR A 120 -26.75 -13.95 4.04
N GLU A 121 -26.27 -14.92 3.25
CA GLU A 121 -25.59 -14.61 1.98
C GLU A 121 -26.51 -13.87 1.00
N THR A 122 -27.78 -14.27 0.95
CA THR A 122 -28.78 -13.65 0.07
C THR A 122 -29.17 -12.28 0.61
N PHE A 123 -29.29 -12.14 1.93
CA PHE A 123 -29.55 -10.86 2.57
C PHE A 123 -28.43 -9.84 2.32
N ALA A 124 -27.16 -10.25 2.40
CA ALA A 124 -26.02 -9.39 2.08
C ALA A 124 -26.04 -8.90 0.62
N GLN A 125 -26.48 -9.75 -0.32
CA GLN A 125 -26.64 -9.33 -1.73
C GLN A 125 -27.74 -8.28 -1.90
N GLU A 126 -28.89 -8.47 -1.26
CA GLU A 126 -29.97 -7.48 -1.31
C GLU A 126 -29.54 -6.16 -0.68
N ALA A 127 -28.81 -6.22 0.44
CA ALA A 127 -28.26 -5.04 1.10
C ALA A 127 -27.23 -4.31 0.22
N ALA A 128 -26.37 -5.04 -0.50
CA ALA A 128 -25.39 -4.48 -1.41
C ALA A 128 -26.00 -3.62 -2.53
N THR A 129 -27.19 -3.96 -3.01
CA THR A 129 -27.86 -3.15 -4.05
C THR A 129 -28.35 -1.79 -3.54
N GLU A 130 -28.41 -1.60 -2.22
CA GLU A 130 -28.98 -0.40 -1.57
C GLU A 130 -27.93 0.36 -0.73
N ALA A 131 -26.73 -0.19 -0.56
CA ALA A 131 -25.69 0.32 0.33
C ALA A 131 -24.42 0.68 -0.46
N ASP A 132 -23.77 1.78 -0.09
CA ASP A 132 -22.46 2.14 -0.63
C ASP A 132 -21.37 1.17 -0.17
N TYR A 133 -21.52 0.63 1.05
CA TYR A 133 -20.61 -0.37 1.63
C TYR A 133 -21.37 -1.59 2.16
N THR A 134 -20.82 -2.78 1.96
CA THR A 134 -21.36 -4.02 2.53
C THR A 134 -20.31 -4.75 3.35
N VAL A 135 -20.47 -4.70 4.66
CA VAL A 135 -19.59 -5.35 5.63
C VAL A 135 -20.05 -6.78 5.88
N VAL A 136 -19.22 -7.76 5.53
CA VAL A 136 -19.52 -9.19 5.73
C VAL A 136 -18.57 -9.81 6.75
N ILE A 137 -19.14 -10.48 7.75
CA ILE A 137 -18.38 -11.19 8.79
C ILE A 137 -18.66 -12.69 8.70
N GLY A 138 -17.66 -13.46 8.28
CA GLY A 138 -17.68 -14.92 8.37
C GLY A 138 -17.24 -15.41 9.74
N GLU A 139 -17.92 -16.41 10.30
CA GLU A 139 -17.48 -17.07 11.54
C GLU A 139 -16.29 -18.01 11.30
N ASP A 140 -16.19 -18.56 10.09
CA ASP A 140 -15.05 -19.36 9.62
C ASP A 140 -14.88 -19.19 8.10
N TRP A 141 -13.94 -18.33 7.69
CA TRP A 141 -13.59 -18.10 6.29
C TRP A 141 -13.08 -19.36 5.57
N GLN A 142 -12.72 -20.43 6.30
CA GLN A 142 -12.37 -21.71 5.71
C GLN A 142 -13.60 -22.50 5.22
N ILE A 143 -14.81 -22.13 5.64
CA ILE A 143 -16.06 -22.85 5.34
C ILE A 143 -16.94 -22.07 4.35
N ILE A 144 -16.90 -20.75 4.35
CA ILE A 144 -17.66 -19.88 3.43
C ILE A 144 -16.68 -19.32 2.39
N PRO A 145 -16.74 -19.73 1.11
CA PRO A 145 -15.86 -19.18 0.09
C PRO A 145 -16.21 -17.71 -0.10
N LEU A 146 -15.35 -16.81 0.38
CA LEU A 146 -15.38 -15.37 0.09
C LEU A 146 -15.57 -15.12 -1.41
N GLU A 147 -15.00 -16.00 -2.23
CA GLU A 147 -15.22 -16.12 -3.68
C GLU A 147 -16.70 -16.03 -4.11
N ASN A 148 -17.59 -16.75 -3.43
CA ASN A 148 -19.01 -16.79 -3.78
C ASN A 148 -19.71 -15.46 -3.46
N LEU A 149 -19.32 -14.80 -2.36
CA LEU A 149 -19.87 -13.51 -1.98
C LEU A 149 -19.39 -12.43 -2.93
N ILE A 150 -18.09 -12.36 -3.22
CA ILE A 150 -17.49 -11.46 -4.20
C ILE A 150 -18.19 -11.63 -5.56
N ALA A 151 -18.33 -12.88 -6.05
CA ALA A 151 -18.93 -13.15 -7.35
C ALA A 151 -20.42 -12.79 -7.45
N ARG A 152 -21.16 -12.78 -6.34
CA ARG A 152 -22.60 -12.47 -6.32
C ARG A 152 -22.90 -11.01 -6.06
N ILE A 153 -22.10 -10.37 -5.21
CA ILE A 153 -22.22 -8.94 -4.90
C ILE A 153 -21.66 -8.10 -6.06
N GLY A 154 -20.53 -8.51 -6.63
CA GLY A 154 -19.89 -7.79 -7.74
C GLY A 154 -19.54 -6.35 -7.38
N ASP A 155 -19.60 -5.45 -8.37
CA ASP A 155 -19.26 -4.03 -8.23
C ASP A 155 -20.43 -3.15 -7.75
N GLU A 156 -21.49 -3.74 -7.16
CA GLU A 156 -22.70 -3.00 -6.74
C GLU A 156 -22.47 -2.16 -5.46
N THR A 157 -21.45 -2.51 -4.68
CA THR A 157 -21.11 -1.92 -3.37
C THR A 157 -19.61 -2.05 -3.11
N GLU A 158 -19.04 -1.26 -2.21
CA GLU A 158 -17.69 -1.53 -1.70
C GLU A 158 -17.74 -2.67 -0.68
N LEU A 159 -17.13 -3.81 -1.00
CA LEU A 159 -17.18 -5.00 -0.16
C LEU A 159 -16.12 -4.93 0.95
N VAL A 160 -16.57 -4.91 2.21
CA VAL A 160 -15.71 -4.90 3.40
C VAL A 160 -15.73 -6.26 4.07
N THR A 161 -14.61 -6.99 4.06
CA THR A 161 -14.53 -8.36 4.57
C THR A 161 -13.91 -8.41 5.97
N GLY A 162 -14.58 -9.02 6.95
CA GLY A 162 -14.03 -9.18 8.29
C GLY A 162 -12.76 -10.04 8.34
N VAL A 163 -11.71 -9.59 9.02
CA VAL A 163 -10.45 -10.34 9.15
C VAL A 163 -9.88 -10.23 10.56
N ARG A 164 -9.04 -11.19 10.95
CA ARG A 164 -8.42 -11.25 12.29
C ARG A 164 -6.93 -11.02 12.27
N ASN A 165 -6.28 -11.15 11.11
CA ASN A 165 -4.83 -11.08 10.96
C ASN A 165 -4.43 -10.81 9.50
N ALA A 166 -3.12 -10.61 9.28
CA ALA A 166 -2.54 -10.30 7.97
C ALA A 166 -2.66 -11.45 6.94
N GLU A 167 -2.73 -12.71 7.37
CA GLU A 167 -2.92 -13.85 6.46
C GLU A 167 -4.33 -13.85 5.87
N GLU A 168 -5.34 -13.62 6.71
CA GLU A 168 -6.73 -13.46 6.28
C GLU A 168 -6.90 -12.21 5.41
N ALA A 169 -6.29 -11.08 5.78
CA ALA A 169 -6.32 -9.86 4.97
C ALA A 169 -5.72 -10.06 3.57
N ARG A 170 -4.57 -10.73 3.48
CA ARG A 170 -3.92 -11.04 2.20
C ARG A 170 -4.82 -11.92 1.34
N THR A 171 -5.39 -12.96 1.95
CA THR A 171 -6.35 -13.84 1.28
C THR A 171 -7.53 -13.04 0.75
N ALA A 172 -8.11 -12.15 1.54
CA ALA A 172 -9.25 -11.34 1.15
C ALA A 172 -8.95 -10.42 -0.05
N PHE A 173 -7.79 -9.77 -0.05
CA PHE A 173 -7.37 -8.90 -1.15
C PHE A 173 -6.98 -9.67 -2.42
N GLU A 174 -6.45 -10.89 -2.31
CA GLU A 174 -6.01 -11.70 -3.46
C GLU A 174 -7.11 -12.59 -4.06
N THR A 175 -8.25 -12.74 -3.38
CA THR A 175 -9.31 -13.66 -3.79
C THR A 175 -9.98 -13.21 -5.09
N LEU A 176 -10.01 -14.09 -6.11
CA LEU A 176 -10.64 -13.86 -7.43
C LEU A 176 -10.28 -12.49 -8.06
N GLU A 177 -9.10 -12.31 -8.67
CA GLU A 177 -8.55 -11.15 -9.46
C GLU A 177 -9.01 -9.70 -9.10
N LEU A 178 -10.29 -9.47 -8.86
CA LEU A 178 -10.98 -8.38 -8.18
C LEU A 178 -10.59 -8.21 -6.69
N GLY A 179 -10.61 -9.27 -5.86
CA GLY A 179 -10.40 -9.14 -4.41
C GLY A 179 -11.57 -8.47 -3.67
N ALA A 180 -11.50 -8.40 -2.33
CA ALA A 180 -12.33 -7.47 -1.56
C ALA A 180 -11.78 -6.04 -1.70
N ASP A 181 -12.65 -5.03 -1.70
CA ASP A 181 -12.24 -3.62 -1.73
C ASP A 181 -11.64 -3.18 -0.39
N ALA A 182 -12.15 -3.76 0.71
CA ALA A 182 -11.73 -3.41 2.06
C ALA A 182 -11.73 -4.62 3.00
N VAL A 183 -10.98 -4.49 4.10
CA VAL A 183 -11.03 -5.46 5.20
C VAL A 183 -11.38 -4.79 6.52
N LEU A 184 -12.23 -5.43 7.33
CA LEU A 184 -12.55 -5.00 8.69
C LEU A 184 -11.78 -5.85 9.70
N LEU A 185 -10.69 -5.30 10.23
CA LEU A 185 -9.84 -5.95 11.21
C LEU A 185 -10.48 -5.96 12.60
N ASP A 186 -10.64 -7.14 13.20
CA ASP A 186 -10.94 -7.32 14.62
C ASP A 186 -9.70 -7.83 15.38
N SER A 187 -8.78 -6.91 15.67
CA SER A 187 -7.62 -7.16 16.53
C SER A 187 -7.27 -5.92 17.34
N GLY A 188 -6.80 -6.14 18.58
CA GLY A 188 -6.23 -5.09 19.42
C GLY A 188 -4.70 -5.15 19.52
N ASP A 189 -4.08 -6.13 18.86
CA ASP A 189 -2.63 -6.29 18.86
C ASP A 189 -1.98 -5.32 17.88
N VAL A 190 -1.08 -4.47 18.37
CA VAL A 190 -0.43 -3.41 17.58
C VAL A 190 0.37 -3.99 16.41
N GLY A 191 1.02 -5.14 16.59
CA GLY A 191 1.75 -5.81 15.52
C GLY A 191 0.81 -6.24 14.40
N THR A 192 -0.28 -6.92 14.76
CA THR A 192 -1.30 -7.38 13.81
C THR A 192 -1.94 -6.24 13.02
N ILE A 193 -2.24 -5.11 13.68
CA ILE A 193 -2.79 -3.92 13.01
C ILE A 193 -1.82 -3.39 11.95
N ARG A 194 -0.53 -3.29 12.30
CA ARG A 194 0.52 -2.86 11.35
C ARG A 194 0.69 -3.84 10.21
N ASP A 195 0.74 -5.14 10.50
CA ASP A 195 0.92 -6.17 9.47
C ASP A 195 -0.22 -6.17 8.45
N VAL A 196 -1.47 -5.89 8.88
CA VAL A 196 -2.63 -5.79 7.97
C VAL A 196 -2.59 -4.53 7.12
N VAL A 197 -2.20 -3.40 7.70
CA VAL A 197 -1.93 -2.16 6.96
C VAL A 197 -0.84 -2.40 5.91
N ASP A 198 0.25 -3.06 6.26
CA ASP A 198 1.36 -3.37 5.35
C ASP A 198 0.89 -4.25 4.18
N VAL A 199 -0.05 -5.17 4.43
CA VAL A 199 -0.67 -6.00 3.38
C VAL A 199 -1.53 -5.16 2.42
N ARG A 200 -2.31 -4.20 2.93
CA ARG A 200 -3.10 -3.27 2.10
C ARG A 200 -2.19 -2.36 1.30
N ASP A 201 -1.15 -1.81 1.90
CA ASP A 201 -0.19 -0.97 1.18
C ASP A 201 0.54 -1.80 0.12
N ALA A 202 1.02 -3.00 0.44
CA ALA A 202 1.75 -3.85 -0.51
C ALA A 202 0.89 -4.27 -1.70
N SER A 203 -0.42 -4.42 -1.48
CA SER A 203 -1.39 -4.74 -2.52
C SER A 203 -1.52 -3.68 -3.63
N GLU A 204 -1.17 -2.43 -3.33
CA GLU A 204 -1.23 -1.31 -4.29
C GLU A 204 0.12 -1.05 -4.96
N ARG A 205 1.19 -1.67 -4.45
CA ARG A 205 2.55 -1.42 -4.91
C ARG A 205 2.85 -2.23 -6.16
N GLU A 206 3.65 -1.64 -7.04
CA GLU A 206 4.17 -2.35 -8.20
C GLU A 206 5.09 -3.49 -7.74
N GLN A 207 4.97 -4.65 -8.37
CA GLN A 207 5.99 -5.70 -8.31
C GLN A 207 6.77 -5.62 -9.63
N LEU A 208 8.06 -5.32 -9.55
CA LEU A 208 8.90 -5.17 -10.74
C LEU A 208 9.58 -6.49 -11.09
N ASP A 209 9.53 -6.84 -12.37
CA ASP A 209 10.38 -7.90 -12.92
C ASP A 209 11.78 -7.34 -13.15
N LEU A 210 12.69 -7.63 -12.22
CA LEU A 210 14.10 -7.28 -12.35
C LEU A 210 14.86 -8.38 -13.09
N GLU A 211 15.82 -7.99 -13.91
CA GLU A 211 16.68 -8.91 -14.66
C GLU A 211 18.15 -8.62 -14.42
N TYR A 212 19.01 -9.58 -14.74
CA TYR A 212 20.45 -9.38 -14.71
C TYR A 212 20.94 -9.04 -16.12
N ALA A 213 21.80 -8.02 -16.22
CA ALA A 213 22.51 -7.69 -17.44
C ALA A 213 24.02 -7.91 -17.26
N THR A 214 24.69 -8.33 -18.33
CA THR A 214 26.13 -8.56 -18.28
C THR A 214 26.88 -7.24 -18.38
N VAL A 215 27.71 -6.93 -17.38
CA VAL A 215 28.61 -5.78 -17.39
C VAL A 215 29.62 -5.94 -18.52
N THR A 216 29.65 -4.99 -19.44
CA THR A 216 30.56 -5.01 -20.61
C THR A 216 31.79 -4.13 -20.43
N ALA A 217 31.68 -3.05 -19.64
CA ALA A 217 32.81 -2.19 -19.30
C ALA A 217 32.57 -1.45 -17.98
N VAL A 218 33.65 -1.27 -17.22
CA VAL A 218 33.71 -0.38 -16.05
C VAL A 218 34.92 0.53 -16.23
N GLU A 219 34.68 1.82 -16.47
CA GLU A 219 35.73 2.77 -16.80
C GLU A 219 35.79 3.89 -15.76
N GLU A 220 36.98 4.15 -15.20
CA GLU A 220 37.19 5.37 -14.40
C GLU A 220 37.04 6.60 -15.28
N THR A 221 36.13 7.49 -14.88
CA THR A 221 35.90 8.77 -15.53
C THR A 221 36.34 9.93 -14.64
N GLY A 222 36.26 11.15 -15.19
CA GLY A 222 36.56 12.36 -14.46
C GLY A 222 35.56 12.66 -13.33
N SER A 223 35.73 13.83 -12.71
CA SER A 223 34.75 14.29 -11.73
C SER A 223 33.47 14.75 -12.40
N ALA A 224 32.33 14.24 -11.94
CA ALA A 224 31.00 14.70 -12.34
C ALA A 224 30.19 15.17 -11.13
N ASP A 225 29.14 15.95 -11.38
CA ASP A 225 28.13 16.30 -10.38
C ASP A 225 27.21 15.09 -10.15
N ARG A 226 27.24 14.54 -8.92
CA ARG A 226 26.40 13.41 -8.51
C ARG A 226 25.31 13.87 -7.54
N VAL A 227 24.21 13.13 -7.49
CA VAL A 227 23.09 13.34 -6.57
C VAL A 227 23.07 12.25 -5.51
N CYS A 228 23.05 12.67 -4.24
CA CYS A 228 22.67 11.81 -3.12
C CYS A 228 21.23 12.16 -2.72
N VAL A 229 20.37 11.15 -2.63
CA VAL A 229 18.97 11.30 -2.22
C VAL A 229 18.86 10.88 -0.75
N ASP A 230 18.49 11.82 0.12
CA ASP A 230 18.14 11.55 1.53
C ASP A 230 16.61 11.47 1.63
N THR A 231 16.06 10.35 2.12
CA THR A 231 14.62 10.12 2.34
C THR A 231 14.20 10.42 3.77
N GLY A 232 12.89 10.60 3.98
CA GLY A 232 12.25 10.69 5.30
C GLY A 232 12.06 9.33 5.98
N SER A 233 12.21 8.23 5.22
CA SER A 233 12.07 6.86 5.69
C SER A 233 13.42 6.14 5.70
N MET A 234 13.57 5.15 6.58
CA MET A 234 14.72 4.25 6.57
C MET A 234 14.54 3.17 5.49
N PHE A 235 15.65 2.66 4.98
CA PHE A 235 15.77 1.57 4.02
C PHE A 235 16.20 0.29 4.74
N ASP A 236 15.68 -0.84 4.28
CA ASP A 236 16.12 -2.17 4.62
C ASP A 236 17.39 -2.56 3.84
N HIS A 237 17.98 -3.70 4.21
CA HIS A 237 19.32 -4.09 3.72
C HIS A 237 19.33 -4.53 2.26
N ASP A 238 18.19 -4.87 1.71
CA ASP A 238 17.97 -5.28 0.33
C ASP A 238 17.36 -4.17 -0.52
N GLU A 239 17.14 -2.97 0.05
CA GLU A 239 16.49 -1.87 -0.64
C GLU A 239 17.48 -0.87 -1.27
N GLY A 240 16.97 -0.13 -2.25
CA GLY A 240 17.70 0.85 -3.03
C GLY A 240 16.79 1.68 -3.95
N MET A 241 17.41 2.28 -4.98
CA MET A 241 16.70 2.98 -6.04
C MET A 241 17.17 2.48 -7.40
N LEU A 242 16.27 2.53 -8.38
CA LEU A 242 16.56 2.27 -9.79
C LEU A 242 16.99 3.56 -10.49
N VAL A 243 18.19 3.57 -11.08
CA VAL A 243 18.78 4.75 -11.72
C VAL A 243 19.57 4.42 -12.99
N GLY A 244 19.46 5.23 -14.03
CA GLY A 244 20.15 4.96 -15.29
C GLY A 244 20.28 6.18 -16.18
N SER A 245 21.25 6.21 -17.10
CA SER A 245 21.34 7.29 -18.09
C SER A 245 20.20 7.26 -19.10
N MET A 246 19.50 6.13 -19.24
CA MET A 246 18.39 5.92 -20.16
C MET A 246 17.18 5.47 -19.35
N SER A 247 15.99 5.99 -19.65
CA SER A 247 14.77 5.64 -18.89
C SER A 247 14.38 4.17 -19.05
N ARG A 248 14.69 3.58 -20.22
CA ARG A 248 14.45 2.16 -20.54
C ARG A 248 15.33 1.16 -19.78
N GLY A 249 16.41 1.62 -19.15
CA GLY A 249 17.42 0.74 -18.55
C GLY A 249 18.00 1.35 -17.29
N LEU A 250 17.45 0.94 -16.14
CA LEU A 250 17.79 1.47 -14.83
C LEU A 250 18.56 0.42 -14.02
N PHE A 251 19.66 0.84 -13.42
CA PHE A 251 20.50 0.01 -12.56
C PHE A 251 20.02 0.08 -11.12
N PHE A 252 20.04 -1.05 -10.43
CA PHE A 252 19.74 -1.10 -9.01
C PHE A 252 20.94 -0.61 -8.18
N VAL A 253 20.73 0.46 -7.41
CA VAL A 253 21.74 1.01 -6.49
C VAL A 253 21.21 0.92 -5.06
N HIS A 254 21.91 0.16 -4.22
CA HIS A 254 21.53 -0.01 -2.82
C HIS A 254 21.57 1.31 -2.04
N ALA A 255 20.69 1.42 -1.06
CA ALA A 255 20.83 2.40 0.00
C ALA A 255 22.08 2.14 0.86
N GLU A 256 22.56 3.19 1.53
CA GLU A 256 23.75 3.19 2.38
C GLU A 256 23.48 2.49 3.73
N THR A 257 22.95 1.27 3.68
CA THR A 257 22.59 0.43 4.83
C THR A 257 23.74 -0.47 5.28
N ALA A 258 24.66 -0.82 4.38
CA ALA A 258 25.84 -1.62 4.71
C ALA A 258 26.76 -0.88 5.68
N GLU A 259 27.16 -1.56 6.75
CA GLU A 259 28.21 -1.07 7.63
C GLU A 259 29.56 -1.11 6.90
N SER A 260 30.33 -0.02 7.02
CA SER A 260 31.72 0.04 6.58
C SER A 260 32.61 0.31 7.79
N PRO A 261 33.82 -0.28 7.87
CA PRO A 261 34.78 0.04 8.93
C PRO A 261 35.23 1.52 8.89
N TYR A 262 35.00 2.23 7.78
CA TYR A 262 35.47 3.60 7.57
C TYR A 262 34.38 4.66 7.74
N VAL A 263 33.11 4.30 7.52
CA VAL A 263 31.98 5.24 7.51
C VAL A 263 30.75 4.57 8.11
N ALA A 264 30.08 5.27 9.03
CA ALA A 264 28.80 4.81 9.57
C ALA A 264 27.73 4.78 8.48
N SER A 265 26.89 3.74 8.50
CA SER A 265 25.76 3.63 7.58
C SER A 265 24.78 4.79 7.76
N ARG A 266 24.13 5.16 6.67
CA ARG A 266 23.09 6.17 6.61
C ARG A 266 21.90 5.53 5.94
N PRO A 267 21.09 4.74 6.67
CA PRO A 267 20.03 3.91 6.10
C PRO A 267 18.84 4.73 5.59
N PHE A 268 19.00 6.02 5.33
CA PHE A 268 18.02 6.93 4.74
C PHE A 268 18.58 7.56 3.46
N ARG A 269 19.74 7.10 2.97
CA ARG A 269 20.48 7.71 1.86
C ARG A 269 20.75 6.71 0.75
N VAL A 270 20.55 7.15 -0.48
CA VAL A 270 21.08 6.50 -1.69
C VAL A 270 22.04 7.45 -2.39
N ASN A 271 23.22 6.96 -2.74
CA ASN A 271 24.17 7.69 -3.60
C ASN A 271 23.84 7.37 -5.06
N ALA A 272 22.77 8.00 -5.54
CA ALA A 272 22.01 7.56 -6.70
C ALA A 272 22.80 7.54 -8.01
N GLY A 273 23.46 8.64 -8.39
CA GLY A 273 24.16 8.70 -9.68
C GLY A 273 24.48 10.12 -10.13
N ALA A 274 24.85 10.30 -11.39
CA ALA A 274 25.07 11.63 -11.97
C ALA A 274 23.76 12.42 -12.16
N VAL A 275 23.87 13.74 -12.17
CA VAL A 275 22.72 14.68 -12.30
C VAL A 275 21.79 14.40 -13.50
N HIS A 276 22.31 13.85 -14.59
CA HIS A 276 21.53 13.55 -15.81
C HIS A 276 20.82 12.20 -15.77
N ALA A 277 21.16 11.31 -14.85
CA ALA A 277 20.54 10.00 -14.78
C ALA A 277 19.08 10.14 -14.33
N TYR A 278 18.22 9.28 -14.87
CA TYR A 278 16.86 9.11 -14.41
C TYR A 278 16.85 8.32 -13.10
N ALA A 279 15.88 8.64 -12.24
CA ALA A 279 15.42 7.79 -11.16
C ALA A 279 13.97 7.39 -11.43
N ARG A 280 13.63 6.14 -11.13
CA ARG A 280 12.24 5.68 -11.19
C ARG A 280 11.41 6.35 -10.10
N THR A 281 10.22 6.80 -10.44
CA THR A 281 9.23 7.37 -9.52
C THR A 281 8.05 6.42 -9.38
N PRO A 282 7.19 6.58 -8.36
CA PRO A 282 5.99 5.78 -8.25
C PRO A 282 5.10 5.86 -9.50
N GLY A 283 4.36 4.79 -9.80
CA GLY A 283 3.44 4.72 -10.94
C GLY A 283 4.10 4.55 -12.30
N GLY A 284 5.32 4.01 -12.37
CA GLY A 284 6.00 3.78 -13.65
C GLY A 284 6.69 5.00 -14.27
N GLY A 285 6.77 6.11 -13.54
CA GLY A 285 7.41 7.32 -14.03
C GLY A 285 8.93 7.34 -13.89
N THR A 286 9.57 8.32 -14.54
CA THR A 286 11.00 8.61 -14.35
C THR A 286 11.22 10.12 -14.26
N LYS A 287 12.16 10.55 -13.41
CA LYS A 287 12.56 11.95 -13.26
C LYS A 287 14.07 12.08 -13.26
N TYR A 288 14.62 13.18 -13.76
CA TYR A 288 16.07 13.39 -13.65
C TYR A 288 16.47 13.55 -12.18
N LEU A 289 17.59 12.95 -11.79
CA LEU A 289 18.12 13.07 -10.43
C LEU A 289 18.35 14.54 -10.03
N ALA A 290 18.73 15.40 -10.98
CA ALA A 290 18.89 16.83 -10.74
C ALA A 290 17.61 17.59 -10.39
N GLU A 291 16.44 17.03 -10.72
CA GLU A 291 15.13 17.65 -10.50
C GLU A 291 14.49 17.19 -9.18
N LEU A 292 15.04 16.18 -8.52
CA LEU A 292 14.56 15.73 -7.22
C LEU A 292 14.78 16.80 -6.15
N GLY A 293 13.73 17.08 -5.39
CA GLY A 293 13.68 18.08 -4.34
C GLY A 293 13.04 17.56 -3.05
N SER A 294 13.09 18.37 -2.00
CA SER A 294 12.41 18.07 -0.74
C SER A 294 10.89 18.03 -0.96
N GLY A 295 10.24 16.97 -0.48
CA GLY A 295 8.81 16.75 -0.65
C GLY A 295 8.42 15.97 -1.91
N ASP A 296 9.37 15.69 -2.81
CA ASP A 296 9.12 14.78 -3.93
C ASP A 296 9.01 13.33 -3.43
N GLU A 297 8.24 12.51 -4.15
CA GLU A 297 8.16 11.06 -3.93
C GLU A 297 9.15 10.32 -4.83
N VAL A 298 9.82 9.32 -4.27
CA VAL A 298 10.69 8.39 -4.99
C VAL A 298 10.25 6.95 -4.72
N GLN A 299 10.46 6.08 -5.71
CA GLN A 299 10.21 4.66 -5.54
C GLN A 299 11.45 3.99 -4.96
N ILE A 300 11.25 3.32 -3.83
CA ILE A 300 12.19 2.38 -3.23
C ILE A 300 11.89 1.00 -3.81
N VAL A 301 12.95 0.29 -4.17
CA VAL A 301 12.88 -1.04 -4.76
C VAL A 301 13.75 -1.97 -3.92
N ALA A 302 13.26 -3.15 -3.59
CA ALA A 302 14.05 -4.24 -3.01
C ALA A 302 14.59 -5.17 -4.10
N THR A 303 15.61 -5.96 -3.79
CA THR A 303 16.23 -6.87 -4.77
C THR A 303 15.31 -7.96 -5.30
N ASP A 304 14.18 -8.24 -4.63
CA ASP A 304 13.16 -9.17 -5.10
C ASP A 304 12.11 -8.51 -6.02
N GLY A 305 12.26 -7.22 -6.31
CA GLY A 305 11.35 -6.45 -7.16
C GLY A 305 10.18 -5.80 -6.42
N SER A 306 10.01 -6.07 -5.12
CA SER A 306 8.98 -5.38 -4.33
C SER A 306 9.29 -3.89 -4.25
N THR A 307 8.27 -3.05 -4.35
CA THR A 307 8.42 -1.59 -4.31
C THR A 307 7.71 -1.00 -3.11
N ARG A 308 8.09 0.22 -2.74
CA ARG A 308 7.33 1.13 -1.87
C ARG A 308 7.75 2.56 -2.11
N GLU A 309 7.05 3.50 -1.51
CA GLU A 309 7.31 4.93 -1.71
C GLU A 309 8.05 5.54 -0.52
N ALA A 310 8.82 6.60 -0.78
CA ALA A 310 9.36 7.44 0.27
C ALA A 310 9.43 8.91 -0.16
N ILE A 311 9.22 9.77 0.82
CA ILE A 311 9.38 11.21 0.65
C ILE A 311 10.87 11.56 0.68
N VAL A 312 11.32 12.33 -0.32
CA VAL A 312 12.66 12.91 -0.33
C VAL A 312 12.72 14.02 0.72
N GLY A 313 13.60 13.85 1.71
CA GLY A 313 13.95 14.90 2.65
C GLY A 313 14.85 15.95 1.99
N ARG A 314 15.87 15.51 1.24
CA ARG A 314 16.79 16.39 0.50
C ARG A 314 17.54 15.64 -0.61
N ALA A 315 17.68 16.25 -1.78
CA ALA A 315 18.67 15.87 -2.78
C ALA A 315 19.94 16.75 -2.66
N LYS A 316 21.12 16.14 -2.60
CA LYS A 316 22.41 16.83 -2.48
C LYS A 316 23.26 16.61 -3.72
N ILE A 317 23.65 17.69 -4.39
CA ILE A 317 24.53 17.66 -5.56
C ILE A 317 25.97 17.98 -5.16
N GLU A 318 26.93 17.11 -5.51
CA GLU A 318 28.35 17.33 -5.26
C GLU A 318 29.28 16.71 -6.31
N LYS A 319 30.50 17.26 -6.46
CA LYS A 319 31.49 16.80 -7.44
C LYS A 319 32.38 15.68 -6.95
N ARG A 320 32.36 14.56 -7.66
CA ARG A 320 33.04 13.32 -7.26
C ARG A 320 33.58 12.56 -8.47
N PRO A 321 34.67 11.80 -8.33
CA PRO A 321 35.10 10.83 -9.35
C PRO A 321 34.02 9.77 -9.58
N MET A 322 33.80 9.37 -10.82
CA MET A 322 32.76 8.43 -11.22
C MET A 322 33.34 7.26 -12.01
N PHE A 323 32.69 6.12 -11.95
CA PHE A 323 32.78 5.08 -12.96
C PHE A 323 31.68 5.26 -13.99
N ARG A 324 32.00 5.00 -15.27
CA ARG A 324 31.01 4.66 -16.29
C ARG A 324 30.85 3.15 -16.29
N VAL A 325 29.63 2.70 -16.01
CA VAL A 325 29.26 1.28 -16.00
C VAL A 325 28.39 1.03 -17.21
N GLU A 326 28.84 0.18 -18.12
CA GLU A 326 28.08 -0.29 -19.29
C GLU A 326 27.65 -1.73 -19.08
N ALA A 327 26.39 -2.04 -19.40
CA ALA A 327 25.85 -3.39 -19.38
C ALA A 327 25.07 -3.68 -20.66
N GLU A 328 25.00 -4.96 -21.02
CA GLU A 328 24.25 -5.47 -22.16
C GLU A 328 23.19 -6.46 -21.64
N THR A 329 21.93 -6.23 -22.00
CA THR A 329 20.81 -7.10 -21.63
C THR A 329 20.84 -8.39 -22.46
N GLU A 330 20.07 -9.41 -22.06
CA GLU A 330 19.97 -10.66 -22.83
C GLU A 330 19.51 -10.43 -24.29
N ASN A 331 18.72 -9.38 -24.52
CA ASN A 331 18.23 -9.00 -25.84
C ASN A 331 19.28 -8.26 -26.70
N GLY A 332 20.48 -8.02 -26.15
CA GLY A 332 21.59 -7.35 -26.82
C GLY A 332 21.53 -5.82 -26.76
N ASP A 333 20.64 -5.27 -25.94
CA ASP A 333 20.51 -3.84 -25.76
C ASP A 333 21.54 -3.31 -24.76
N ARG A 334 22.16 -2.18 -25.10
CA ARG A 334 23.20 -1.56 -24.28
C ARG A 334 22.64 -0.43 -23.44
N ILE A 335 22.95 -0.46 -22.16
CA ILE A 335 22.55 0.53 -21.18
C ILE A 335 23.77 0.96 -20.38
N GLU A 336 23.73 2.17 -19.82
CA GLU A 336 24.84 2.68 -19.04
C GLU A 336 24.40 3.65 -17.94
N THR A 337 25.28 3.85 -16.98
CA THR A 337 25.10 4.86 -15.93
C THR A 337 26.45 5.37 -15.42
N LEU A 338 26.41 6.50 -14.71
CA LEU A 338 27.55 7.03 -13.98
C LEU A 338 27.32 6.86 -12.48
N LEU A 339 28.12 6.00 -11.85
CA LEU A 339 28.11 5.77 -10.40
C LEU A 339 29.39 6.31 -9.78
N GLN A 340 29.33 6.74 -8.52
CA GLN A 340 30.53 7.23 -7.87
C GLN A 340 31.58 6.12 -7.74
N ASN A 341 32.83 6.44 -8.05
CA ASN A 341 33.97 5.61 -7.71
C ASN A 341 34.23 5.67 -6.19
N ALA A 342 33.57 4.77 -5.44
CA ALA A 342 33.81 4.53 -4.03
C ALA A 342 33.27 3.16 -3.58
N GLU A 343 33.98 2.54 -2.64
CA GLU A 343 33.62 1.24 -2.03
C GLU A 343 32.24 1.23 -1.34
N THR A 344 31.78 2.42 -0.92
CA THR A 344 30.50 2.62 -0.22
C THR A 344 29.30 2.59 -1.16
N ILE A 345 29.52 2.67 -2.48
CA ILE A 345 28.45 2.50 -3.45
C ILE A 345 28.30 1.03 -3.74
N LYS A 346 27.12 0.50 -3.44
CA LYS A 346 26.81 -0.92 -3.62
C LYS A 346 25.74 -1.07 -4.69
N VAL A 347 25.92 -2.05 -5.55
CA VAL A 347 24.93 -2.53 -6.51
C VAL A 347 24.57 -3.97 -6.16
N ALA A 348 23.50 -4.48 -6.74
CA ALA A 348 23.15 -5.90 -6.63
C ALA A 348 23.71 -6.65 -7.84
N THR A 349 24.40 -7.75 -7.57
CA THR A 349 24.95 -8.69 -8.57
C THR A 349 24.50 -10.10 -8.22
N GLU A 350 24.71 -11.08 -9.10
CA GLU A 350 24.42 -12.48 -8.77
C GLU A 350 25.21 -12.99 -7.55
N GLU A 351 26.39 -12.44 -7.29
CA GLU A 351 27.18 -12.74 -6.08
C GLU A 351 26.66 -12.02 -4.81
N GLY A 352 25.60 -11.22 -4.97
CA GLY A 352 24.98 -10.41 -3.94
C GLY A 352 25.38 -8.94 -4.00
N ARG A 353 25.42 -8.31 -2.82
CA ARG A 353 25.72 -6.89 -2.68
C ARG A 353 27.20 -6.60 -2.93
N THR A 354 27.52 -5.91 -4.02
CA THR A 354 28.89 -5.73 -4.53
C THR A 354 29.27 -4.26 -4.62
N ALA A 355 30.52 -3.92 -4.27
CA ALA A 355 30.98 -2.54 -4.42
C ALA A 355 31.15 -2.17 -5.90
N VAL A 356 30.81 -0.95 -6.30
CA VAL A 356 31.05 -0.50 -7.68
C VAL A 356 32.55 -0.54 -8.03
N THR A 357 33.43 -0.38 -7.04
CA THR A 357 34.90 -0.50 -7.22
C THR A 357 35.39 -1.93 -7.46
N GLU A 358 34.54 -2.93 -7.20
CA GLU A 358 34.84 -4.36 -7.36
C GLU A 358 34.16 -4.95 -8.60
N LEU A 359 33.33 -4.16 -9.32
CA LEU A 359 32.70 -4.59 -10.56
C LEU A 359 33.72 -4.72 -11.69
N GLU A 360 33.63 -5.81 -12.44
CA GLU A 360 34.44 -6.10 -13.60
C GLU A 360 33.57 -6.49 -14.81
N ALA A 361 34.15 -6.46 -16.01
CA ALA A 361 33.45 -6.94 -17.20
C ALA A 361 33.21 -8.46 -17.09
N GLY A 362 31.97 -8.88 -17.35
CA GLY A 362 31.51 -10.26 -17.18
C GLY A 362 30.65 -10.48 -15.94
N ASP A 363 30.63 -9.54 -14.99
CA ASP A 363 29.71 -9.61 -13.85
C ASP A 363 28.27 -9.41 -14.30
N GLU A 364 27.33 -10.01 -13.58
CA GLU A 364 25.89 -9.86 -13.82
C GLU A 364 25.30 -8.90 -12.81
N ILE A 365 24.79 -7.76 -13.27
CA ILE A 365 24.26 -6.67 -12.44
C ILE A 365 22.74 -6.58 -12.55
N LEU A 366 22.07 -6.38 -11.42
CA LEU A 366 20.61 -6.29 -11.35
C LEU A 366 20.13 -4.95 -11.92
N ILE A 367 19.18 -5.04 -12.84
CA ILE A 367 18.58 -3.90 -13.54
C ILE A 367 17.07 -4.05 -13.62
N TYR A 368 16.42 -2.94 -13.94
CA TYR A 368 15.08 -2.91 -14.48
C TYR A 368 15.15 -2.43 -15.93
N TYR A 369 14.59 -3.22 -16.83
CA TYR A 369 14.60 -2.96 -18.26
C TYR A 369 13.18 -2.96 -18.82
N GLU A 370 12.87 -1.98 -19.66
CA GLU A 370 11.63 -1.95 -20.44
C GLU A 370 11.97 -1.74 -21.93
N ASP A 371 11.39 -2.55 -22.82
CA ASP A 371 11.63 -2.44 -24.27
C ASP A 371 11.13 -1.09 -24.86
N THR A 372 10.29 -0.35 -24.12
CA THR A 372 9.70 0.92 -24.55
C THR A 372 10.27 2.09 -23.75
N ALA A 373 10.86 3.08 -24.42
CA ALA A 373 11.39 4.27 -23.76
C ALA A 373 10.25 5.13 -23.19
N ARG A 374 10.20 5.33 -21.87
CA ARG A 374 9.29 6.29 -21.22
C ARG A 374 9.93 7.67 -21.18
N HIS A 375 9.19 8.72 -21.52
CA HIS A 375 9.66 10.10 -21.37
C HIS A 375 8.61 10.89 -20.57
N PHE A 376 8.99 11.38 -19.39
CA PHE A 376 8.08 12.02 -18.42
C PHE A 376 6.88 11.16 -17.97
N GLY A 377 7.07 9.84 -17.86
CA GLY A 377 6.04 8.93 -17.35
C GLY A 377 4.93 8.54 -18.33
N GLU A 378 5.00 9.01 -19.58
CA GLU A 378 4.13 8.52 -20.66
C GLU A 378 4.87 7.48 -21.51
N GLU A 379 4.18 6.40 -21.90
CA GLU A 379 4.66 5.46 -22.91
C GLU A 379 4.73 6.20 -24.25
N VAL A 380 5.95 6.41 -24.76
CA VAL A 380 6.13 7.07 -26.05
C VAL A 380 6.71 6.07 -27.04
N ASP A 381 5.94 5.74 -28.07
CA ASP A 381 6.37 5.00 -29.26
C ASP A 381 7.22 5.92 -30.18
N GLU A 382 8.20 6.63 -29.59
CA GLU A 382 9.09 7.55 -30.30
C GLU A 382 10.50 6.95 -30.43
N SER A 383 11.08 7.10 -31.63
CA SER A 383 12.47 6.78 -31.89
C SER A 383 13.41 7.82 -31.24
N ILE A 384 13.63 7.69 -29.94
CA ILE A 384 14.58 8.51 -29.18
C ILE A 384 15.97 7.87 -29.32
N ILE A 385 16.98 8.67 -29.68
CA ILE A 385 18.39 8.24 -29.71
C ILE A 385 19.12 8.95 -28.56
N GLU A 386 19.26 8.26 -27.43
CA GLU A 386 20.16 8.64 -26.34
C GLU A 386 21.57 8.11 -26.65
N LYS A 387 22.61 8.91 -26.42
CA LYS A 387 24.01 8.65 -26.85
C LYS A 387 25.02 8.82 -25.74
#